data_AF-A0A220S1W3-F1
#
_entry.id   AF-A0A220S1W3-F1
#
_cell.length_a   1.000
_cell.length_b   1.000
_cell.length_c   1.000
_cell.angle_alpha   90.00
_cell.angle_beta   90.00
_cell.angle_gamma   90.00
#
_symmetry.space_group_name_H-M   'P 1'
#
loop_
_entity.id
_entity.type
_entity.pdbx_description
1 polymer ?
#
loop_
_entity_poly.entity_id
_entity_poly.type
_entity_poly.pdbx_seq_one_letter_code
_entity_poly.pdbx_strand_id
1 'polypeptide(L)'
;MGDFMRSNLLNILITLMAINTATVAVILSKLYEISKQHNQKINDSFKNTKAQLLLSVREQVTLIGVALILSILSKKSSWTFEPLLINAGLEVLLSTVFIYSLFILYDTAVAVLEFYE
;
A
#
# COMPACT_ATOMS: atom_id res chain seq x y z
N MET A 1 2.01 -19.99 9.64
CA MET A 1 2.11 -18.64 9.03
C MET A 1 1.46 -18.60 7.65
N GLY A 2 1.76 -19.55 6.76
CA GLY A 2 1.22 -19.62 5.39
C GLY A 2 -0.31 -19.60 5.29
N ASP A 3 -1.02 -20.45 6.03
CA ASP A 3 -2.50 -20.53 5.95
C ASP A 3 -3.20 -19.27 6.49
N PHE A 4 -2.66 -18.68 7.56
CA PHE A 4 -3.17 -17.43 8.12
C PHE A 4 -3.02 -16.29 7.12
N MET A 5 -1.83 -16.14 6.53
CA MET A 5 -1.57 -15.14 5.50
C MET A 5 -2.47 -15.38 4.28
N ARG A 6 -2.55 -16.59 3.75
CA ARG A 6 -3.42 -16.87 2.59
C ARG A 6 -4.90 -16.55 2.85
N SER A 7 -5.38 -16.76 4.07
CA SER A 7 -6.78 -16.55 4.42
C SER A 7 -7.11 -15.09 4.75
N ASN A 8 -6.15 -14.34 5.28
CA ASN A 8 -6.39 -13.00 5.83
C ASN A 8 -5.63 -11.88 5.10
N LEU A 9 -4.70 -12.19 4.20
CA LEU A 9 -3.84 -11.20 3.54
C LEU A 9 -4.66 -10.11 2.85
N LEU A 10 -5.71 -10.47 2.13
CA LEU A 10 -6.56 -9.49 1.45
C LEU A 10 -7.23 -8.53 2.45
N ASN A 11 -7.77 -9.07 3.55
CA ASN A 11 -8.36 -8.25 4.61
C ASN A 11 -7.31 -7.31 5.21
N ILE A 12 -6.11 -7.82 5.50
CA ILE A 12 -5.01 -7.03 6.05
C ILE A 12 -4.60 -5.92 5.07
N LEU A 13 -4.41 -6.23 3.79
CA LEU A 13 -4.03 -5.24 2.77
C LEU A 13 -5.09 -4.15 2.59
N ILE A 14 -6.38 -4.52 2.65
CA ILE A 14 -7.49 -3.56 2.60
C ILE A 14 -7.50 -2.68 3.86
N THR A 15 -7.26 -3.26 5.04
CA THR A 15 -7.12 -2.49 6.28
C THR A 15 -5.95 -1.51 6.20
N LEU A 16 -4.78 -1.95 5.72
CA LEU A 16 -3.62 -1.09 5.52
C LEU A 16 -3.89 0.04 4.52
N MET A 17 -4.62 -0.24 3.43
CA MET A 17 -5.06 0.77 2.47
C MET A 17 -5.97 1.81 3.11
N ALA A 18 -6.91 1.39 3.97
CA ALA A 18 -7.79 2.31 4.68
C ALA A 18 -6.99 3.25 5.61
N ILE A 19 -6.00 2.71 6.32
CA ILE A 19 -5.11 3.50 7.17
C ILE A 19 -4.29 4.48 6.32
N ASN A 20 -3.62 4.02 5.27
CA ASN A 20 -2.84 4.90 4.39
C ASN A 20 -3.71 6.01 3.77
N THR A 21 -4.93 5.67 3.32
CA THR A 21 -5.87 6.66 2.77
C THR A 21 -6.27 7.71 3.80
N ALA A 22 -6.52 7.32 5.05
CA ALA A 22 -6.80 8.25 6.14
C ALA A 22 -5.61 9.18 6.41
N THR A 23 -4.40 8.63 6.45
CA THR A 23 -3.14 9.38 6.61
C THR A 23 -2.96 10.41 5.49
N VAL A 24 -3.12 9.99 4.23
CA VAL A 24 -3.05 10.88 3.05
C VAL A 24 -4.10 12.00 3.12
N ALA A 25 -5.33 11.68 3.54
CA ALA A 25 -6.39 12.68 3.68
C ALA A 25 -6.05 13.75 4.75
N VAL A 26 -5.43 13.35 5.86
CA VAL A 26 -4.94 14.28 6.88
C VAL A 26 -3.86 15.20 6.31
N ILE A 27 -2.84 14.65 5.63
CA ILE A 27 -1.76 15.45 5.02
C ILE A 27 -2.34 16.43 4.00
N LEU A 28 -3.18 15.96 3.08
CA LEU A 28 -3.78 16.79 2.03
C LEU A 28 -4.61 17.94 2.61
N SER A 29 -5.34 17.68 3.70
CA SER A 29 -6.13 18.70 4.40
C SER A 29 -5.23 19.81 4.96
N LYS A 30 -4.09 19.43 5.55
CA LYS A 30 -3.11 20.40 6.07
C LYS A 30 -2.39 21.18 4.97
N LEU A 31 -1.99 20.52 3.89
CA LEU A 31 -1.42 21.18 2.72
C LEU A 31 -2.40 22.21 2.12
N TYR A 32 -3.69 21.90 2.12
CA TYR A 32 -4.74 22.82 1.67
C TYR A 32 -4.88 24.03 2.61
N GLU A 33 -4.88 23.81 3.94
CA GLU A 33 -4.90 24.90 4.93
C GLU A 33 -3.73 25.87 4.75
N ILE A 34 -2.50 25.35 4.60
CA ILE A 34 -1.29 26.17 4.40
C ILE A 34 -1.37 26.95 3.09
N SER A 35 -1.78 26.28 2.00
CA SER A 35 -1.94 26.94 0.69
C SER A 35 -2.98 28.05 0.71
N LYS A 36 -4.01 27.94 1.55
CA LYS A 36 -5.04 28.99 1.71
C LYS A 36 -4.48 30.20 2.45
N GLN A 37 -3.60 29.99 3.44
CA GLN A 37 -3.02 31.06 4.25
C GLN A 37 -1.93 31.88 3.52
N HIS A 38 -1.21 31.28 2.57
CA HIS A 38 0.00 31.88 1.98
C HIS A 38 -0.09 32.18 0.46
N ASN A 39 -1.30 32.39 -0.08
CA ASN A 39 -1.62 32.59 -1.50
C ASN A 39 -1.37 31.36 -2.42
N GLN A 40 -2.05 31.34 -3.57
CA GLN A 40 -2.05 30.21 -4.52
C GLN A 40 -0.67 29.79 -5.07
N LYS A 41 0.36 30.66 -5.02
CA LYS A 41 1.72 30.32 -5.50
C LYS A 41 2.37 29.17 -4.71
N ILE A 42 2.00 28.96 -3.44
CA ILE A 42 2.50 27.83 -2.65
C ILE A 42 1.82 26.51 -3.04
N ASN A 43 0.63 26.55 -3.64
CA ASN A 43 -0.05 25.33 -4.09
C ASN A 43 0.78 24.57 -5.14
N ASP A 44 1.49 25.31 -6.00
CA ASP A 44 2.38 24.73 -7.01
C ASP A 44 3.61 24.08 -6.37
N SER A 45 4.08 24.59 -5.23
CA SER A 45 5.19 23.99 -4.47
C SER A 45 4.83 22.60 -3.92
N PHE A 46 3.56 22.35 -3.59
CA PHE A 46 3.09 21.05 -3.07
C PHE A 46 2.63 20.08 -4.16
N LYS A 47 2.70 20.46 -5.44
CA LYS A 47 2.25 19.61 -6.55
C LYS A 47 2.93 18.24 -6.54
N ASN A 48 4.25 18.22 -6.32
CA ASN A 48 5.02 16.98 -6.27
C ASN A 48 4.64 16.11 -5.06
N THR A 49 4.48 16.71 -3.88
CA THR A 49 4.03 16.01 -2.67
C THR A 49 2.66 15.36 -2.88
N LYS A 50 1.70 16.11 -3.43
CA LYS A 50 0.35 15.59 -3.74
C LYS A 50 0.40 14.42 -4.72
N ALA A 51 1.28 14.50 -5.73
CA ALA A 51 1.47 13.43 -6.69
C ALA A 51 2.06 12.16 -6.04
N GLN A 52 3.03 12.30 -5.12
CA GLN A 52 3.60 11.18 -4.38
C GLN A 52 2.60 10.53 -3.41
N LEU A 53 1.78 11.33 -2.72
CA LEU A 53 0.72 10.81 -1.86
C LEU A 53 -0.36 10.06 -2.67
N LEU A 54 -0.70 10.53 -3.87
CA LEU A 54 -1.60 9.79 -4.75
C LEU A 54 -0.93 8.53 -5.32
N LEU A 55 0.37 8.58 -5.57
CA LEU A 55 1.16 7.42 -6.02
C LEU A 55 1.11 6.31 -4.96
N SER A 56 1.33 6.62 -3.68
CA SER A 56 1.33 5.61 -2.61
C SER A 56 -0.03 4.88 -2.51
N VAL A 57 -1.14 5.60 -2.65
CA VAL A 57 -2.49 5.00 -2.71
C VAL A 57 -2.62 4.08 -3.92
N ARG A 58 -2.16 4.52 -5.10
CA ARG A 58 -2.19 3.72 -6.34
C ARG A 58 -1.34 2.45 -6.23
N GLU A 59 -0.18 2.54 -5.62
CA GLU A 59 0.69 1.39 -5.36
C GLU A 59 -0.01 0.37 -4.45
N GLN A 60 -0.68 0.84 -3.39
CA GLN A 60 -1.39 -0.06 -2.48
C GLN A 60 -2.59 -0.76 -3.15
N VAL A 61 -3.34 -0.06 -4.00
CA VAL A 61 -4.40 -0.67 -4.83
C VAL A 61 -3.82 -1.71 -5.78
N THR A 62 -2.66 -1.41 -6.38
CA THR A 62 -1.96 -2.34 -7.30
C THR A 62 -1.50 -3.59 -6.55
N LEU A 63 -0.96 -3.45 -5.33
CA LEU A 63 -0.56 -4.57 -4.48
C LEU A 63 -1.74 -5.45 -4.07
N ILE A 64 -2.89 -4.86 -3.76
CA ILE A 64 -4.12 -5.63 -3.51
C ILE A 64 -4.50 -6.46 -4.74
N GLY A 65 -4.46 -5.85 -5.93
CA GLY A 65 -4.70 -6.55 -7.20
C GLY A 65 -3.73 -7.72 -7.44
N VAL A 66 -2.43 -7.49 -7.20
CA VAL A 66 -1.39 -8.54 -7.30
C VAL A 66 -1.64 -9.66 -6.28
N ALA A 67 -1.96 -9.32 -5.03
CA ALA A 67 -2.28 -10.29 -3.98
C ALA A 67 -3.51 -11.13 -4.33
N LEU A 68 -4.55 -10.52 -4.93
CA LEU A 68 -5.74 -11.22 -5.41
C LEU A 68 -5.37 -12.27 -6.46
N ILE A 69 -4.62 -11.87 -7.49
CA ILE A 69 -4.19 -12.77 -8.57
C ILE A 69 -3.33 -13.90 -8.01
N LEU A 70 -2.33 -13.59 -7.17
CA LEU A 70 -1.46 -14.58 -6.54
C LEU A 70 -2.25 -15.55 -5.64
N SER A 71 -3.26 -15.05 -4.91
CA SER A 71 -4.11 -15.89 -4.06
C SER A 71 -4.99 -16.84 -4.87
N ILE A 72 -5.52 -16.40 -6.01
CA ILE A 72 -6.27 -17.26 -6.95
C ILE A 72 -5.35 -18.34 -7.53
N LEU A 73 -4.14 -17.97 -7.97
CA LEU A 73 -3.14 -18.91 -8.50
C LEU A 73 -2.72 -19.94 -7.45
N SER A 74 -2.59 -19.52 -6.19
CA SER A 74 -2.23 -20.39 -5.07
C SER A 74 -3.32 -21.41 -4.70
N LYS A 75 -4.59 -21.15 -4.99
CA LYS A 75 -5.69 -22.12 -4.77
C LYS A 75 -5.80 -23.18 -5.87
N LYS A 76 -5.14 -22.98 -7.02
CA LYS A 76 -5.20 -23.93 -8.13
C LYS A 76 -4.36 -25.18 -7.78
N SER A 77 -5.04 -26.21 -7.27
CA SER A 77 -4.46 -27.44 -6.69
C SER A 77 -3.71 -28.36 -7.69
N SER A 78 -3.86 -28.15 -9.00
CA SER A 78 -3.42 -29.12 -10.03
C SER A 78 -2.14 -28.72 -10.77
N TRP A 79 -1.15 -28.10 -10.10
CA TRP A 79 0.14 -27.86 -10.74
C TRP A 79 0.86 -29.19 -10.96
N THR A 80 0.94 -29.64 -12.22
CA THR A 80 1.53 -30.93 -12.60
C THR A 80 3.07 -30.90 -12.64
N PHE A 81 3.67 -29.71 -12.53
CA PHE A 81 5.11 -29.48 -12.60
C PHE A 81 5.60 -28.89 -11.27
N GLU A 82 6.52 -29.56 -10.59
CA GLU A 82 7.20 -29.10 -9.35
C GLU A 82 6.31 -28.34 -8.33
N PRO A 83 5.25 -28.99 -7.79
CA PRO A 83 4.23 -28.34 -6.96
C PRO A 83 4.81 -27.72 -5.67
N LEU A 84 5.91 -28.28 -5.15
CA LEU A 84 6.60 -27.77 -3.96
C LEU A 84 7.24 -26.40 -4.23
N LEU A 85 7.97 -26.26 -5.34
CA LEU A 85 8.64 -25.02 -5.71
C LEU A 85 7.64 -23.91 -6.05
N ILE A 86 6.56 -24.25 -6.76
CA ILE A 86 5.51 -23.28 -7.10
C ILE A 86 4.82 -22.76 -5.84
N ASN A 87 4.45 -23.64 -4.92
CA ASN A 87 3.79 -23.22 -3.67
C ASN A 87 4.72 -22.37 -2.79
N ALA A 88 5.99 -22.76 -2.67
CA ALA A 88 6.99 -21.97 -1.93
C ALA A 88 7.20 -20.59 -2.58
N GLY A 89 7.32 -20.53 -3.91
CA GLY A 89 7.46 -19.28 -4.65
C GLY A 89 6.26 -18.34 -4.46
N LEU A 90 5.04 -18.88 -4.51
CA LEU A 90 3.81 -18.11 -4.26
C LEU A 90 3.74 -17.58 -2.82
N GLU A 91 4.17 -18.35 -1.83
CA GLU A 91 4.22 -17.88 -0.43
C GLU A 91 5.23 -16.76 -0.22
N VAL A 92 6.41 -16.86 -0.85
CA VAL A 92 7.41 -15.79 -0.83
C VAL A 92 6.85 -14.54 -1.50
N LEU A 93 6.21 -14.66 -2.67
CA LEU A 93 5.62 -13.53 -3.38
C LEU A 93 4.51 -12.85 -2.56
N LEU A 94 3.59 -13.62 -1.97
CA LEU A 94 2.54 -13.08 -1.11
C LEU A 94 3.13 -12.38 0.13
N SER A 95 4.19 -12.93 0.70
CA SER A 95 4.91 -12.32 1.83
C SER A 95 5.61 -11.02 1.43
N THR A 96 6.22 -10.98 0.25
CA THR A 96 6.83 -9.75 -0.30
C THR A 96 5.78 -8.66 -0.53
N VAL A 97 4.61 -9.01 -1.07
CA VAL A 97 3.50 -8.05 -1.23
C VAL A 97 3.07 -7.48 0.11
N PHE A 98 2.94 -8.34 1.13
CA PHE A 98 2.62 -7.91 2.49
C PHE A 98 3.68 -6.95 3.05
N ILE A 99 4.95 -7.33 3.01
CA ILE A 99 6.06 -6.53 3.53
C ILE A 99 6.13 -5.17 2.80
N TYR A 100 6.02 -5.16 1.47
CA TYR A 100 6.05 -3.93 0.69
C TYR A 100 4.86 -3.01 1.01
N SER A 101 3.68 -3.57 1.30
CA SER A 101 2.53 -2.77 1.75
C SER A 101 2.76 -2.09 3.12
N LEU A 102 3.52 -2.73 4.01
CA LEU A 102 3.92 -2.13 5.29
C LEU A 102 4.93 -1.00 5.09
N PHE A 103 5.86 -1.15 4.15
CA PHE A 103 6.80 -0.08 3.80
C PHE A 103 6.08 1.16 3.27
N ILE A 104 5.11 1.00 2.36
CA ILE A 104 4.31 2.13 1.87
C ILE A 104 3.62 2.86 3.03
N LEU A 105 3.04 2.10 3.97
CA LEU A 105 2.38 2.69 5.13
C LEU A 105 3.37 3.38 6.08
N TYR A 106 4.55 2.80 6.28
CA TYR A 106 5.60 3.39 7.10
C TYR A 106 6.09 4.71 6.51
N ASP A 107 6.41 4.75 5.23
CA ASP A 107 6.90 5.96 4.55
C ASP A 107 5.87 7.09 4.62
N THR A 108 4.58 6.77 4.44
CA THR A 108 3.51 7.78 4.59
C THR A 108 3.29 8.21 6.05
N ALA A 109 3.48 7.31 7.02
CA ALA A 109 3.39 7.66 8.44
C ALA A 109 4.56 8.57 8.88
N VAL A 110 5.79 8.29 8.44
CA VAL A 110 6.95 9.15 8.70
C VAL A 110 6.74 10.52 8.09
N ALA A 111 6.22 10.60 6.86
CA ALA A 111 5.89 11.88 6.24
C ALA A 111 4.85 12.70 7.04
N VAL A 112 3.92 12.04 7.75
CA VAL A 112 3.03 12.75 8.70
C VAL A 112 3.83 13.26 9.89
N LEU A 113 4.64 12.41 10.52
CA LEU A 113 5.38 12.78 11.73
C LEU A 113 6.29 14.00 11.46
N GLU A 114 7.06 13.97 10.38
CA GLU A 114 7.90 15.09 9.96
C GLU A 114 7.11 16.37 9.62
N PHE A 115 5.84 16.24 9.24
CA PHE A 115 4.97 17.39 8.95
C PHE A 115 4.46 18.07 10.23
N TYR A 116 4.47 17.36 11.37
CA TYR A 116 4.00 17.85 12.66
C TYR A 116 5.13 18.30 13.60
N GLU A 117 6.39 17.98 13.29
CA GLU A 117 7.58 18.54 13.95
C GLU A 117 7.90 19.96 13.43
#